data_AF-A0A3M1F8U1-F1
#
_entry.id   AF-A0A3M1F8U1-F1
#
_cell.length_a   1.000
_cell.length_b   1.000
_cell.length_c   1.000
_cell.angle_alpha   90.00
_cell.angle_beta   90.00
_cell.angle_gamma   90.00
#
_symmetry.space_group_name_H-M   'P 1'
#
loop_
_entity.id
_entity.type
_entity.pdbx_description
1 polymer ?
#
loop_
_entity_poly.entity_id
_entity_poly.type
_entity_poly.pdbx_seq_one_letter_code
_entity_poly.pdbx_strand_id
1 'polypeptide(L)'
;MALFLVNRSLDGTAVELRLAEGRFAGPLAVHVVNGPDIKTANTFDAPEQVTTRRSQVTAEGRSVAVELEPHSVTALVGKVSR
;
A
#
# COMPACT_ATOMS: atom_id res chain seq x y z
N MET A 1 6.26 -12.37 -2.63
CA MET A 1 5.09 -11.81 -3.32
C MET A 1 5.17 -10.29 -3.23
N ALA A 2 4.84 -9.59 -4.30
CA ALA A 2 4.59 -8.16 -4.28
C ALA A 2 3.27 -7.90 -5.02
N LEU A 3 2.40 -7.08 -4.43
CA LEU A 3 1.16 -6.62 -5.03
C LEU A 3 1.15 -5.10 -5.04
N PHE A 4 0.80 -4.51 -6.19
CA PHE A 4 0.71 -3.07 -6.38
C PHE A 4 -0.75 -2.68 -6.55
N LEU A 5 -1.22 -1.76 -5.71
CA LEU A 5 -2.57 -1.24 -5.71
C LEU A 5 -2.52 0.23 -6.06
N VAL A 6 -3.48 0.67 -6.88
CA VAL A 6 -3.66 2.08 -7.22
C VAL A 6 -5.06 2.47 -6.79
N ASN A 7 -5.17 3.41 -5.87
CA ASN A 7 -6.43 4.08 -5.60
C ASN A 7 -6.52 5.32 -6.50
N ARG A 8 -7.41 5.27 -7.50
CA ARG A 8 -7.66 6.41 -8.41
C ARG A 8 -8.70 7.40 -7.87
N SER A 9 -9.37 7.05 -6.77
CA SER A 9 -10.37 7.91 -6.14
C SER A 9 -9.71 9.11 -5.45
N LEU A 10 -10.49 10.17 -5.28
CA LEU A 10 -10.14 11.30 -4.41
C LEU A 10 -10.44 11.02 -2.94
N ASP A 11 -11.07 9.87 -2.64
CA ASP A 11 -11.38 9.40 -1.30
C ASP A 11 -10.51 8.20 -0.89
N GLY A 12 -10.37 8.00 0.42
CA GLY A 12 -9.75 6.79 0.96
C GLY A 12 -10.61 5.56 0.68
N THR A 13 -9.99 4.41 0.47
CA THR A 13 -10.70 3.16 0.16
C THR A 13 -10.16 2.01 1.01
N ALA A 14 -11.02 1.41 1.83
CA ALA A 14 -10.72 0.17 2.51
C ALA A 14 -10.90 -1.02 1.57
N VAL A 15 -9.91 -1.91 1.50
CA VAL A 15 -9.96 -3.12 0.67
C VAL A 15 -9.54 -4.34 1.48
N GLU A 16 -10.19 -5.47 1.22
CA GLU A 16 -9.75 -6.77 1.72
C GLU A 16 -9.12 -7.57 0.57
N LEU A 17 -7.90 -8.04 0.79
CA LEU A 17 -7.20 -8.92 -0.13
C LEU A 17 -7.23 -10.34 0.42
N ARG A 18 -7.72 -11.27 -0.39
CA ARG A 18 -7.83 -12.67 -0.02
C ARG A 18 -7.10 -13.56 -1.01
N LEU A 19 -6.20 -14.39 -0.49
CA LEU A 19 -5.57 -15.44 -1.29
C LEU A 19 -6.57 -16.56 -1.56
N ALA A 20 -6.66 -16.99 -2.82
CA ALA A 20 -7.49 -18.15 -3.19
C ALA A 20 -7.00 -19.43 -2.46
N GLU A 21 -5.68 -19.60 -2.39
CA GLU A 21 -4.99 -20.74 -1.77
C GLU A 21 -3.78 -20.28 -0.95
N GLY A 22 -3.29 -21.16 -0.06
CA GLY A 22 -2.17 -20.87 0.83
C GLY A 22 -2.54 -19.90 1.95
N ARG A 23 -1.53 -19.26 2.56
CA ARG A 23 -1.67 -18.24 3.62
C ARG A 23 -0.53 -17.23 3.55
N PHE A 24 -0.74 -16.05 4.12
CA PHE A 24 0.33 -15.10 4.35
C PHE A 24 1.28 -15.64 5.43
N ALA A 25 2.59 -15.52 5.18
CA ALA A 25 3.64 -16.08 6.03
C ALA A 25 4.41 -14.95 6.72
N GLY A 26 3.78 -14.33 7.72
CA GLY A 26 4.33 -13.20 8.48
C GLY A 26 3.74 -11.84 8.07
N PRO A 27 4.23 -10.74 8.67
CA PRO A 27 3.76 -9.40 8.35
C PRO A 27 4.08 -9.01 6.91
N LEU A 28 3.21 -8.19 6.32
CA LEU A 28 3.42 -7.59 5.02
C LEU A 28 3.98 -6.17 5.20
N ALA A 29 5.05 -5.84 4.49
CA ALA A 29 5.51 -4.46 4.38
C ALA A 29 4.57 -3.69 3.47
N VAL A 30 4.14 -2.51 3.93
CA VAL A 30 3.30 -1.58 3.17
C VAL A 30 4.16 -0.38 2.80
N HIS A 31 4.20 -0.06 1.52
CA HIS A 31 4.89 1.11 0.99
C HIS A 31 3.86 1.98 0.27
N VAL A 32 3.59 3.17 0.77
CA VAL A 32 2.64 4.11 0.19
C VAL A 32 3.39 5.27 -0.43
N VAL A 33 3.20 5.49 -1.72
CA VAL A 33 3.65 6.70 -2.42
C VAL A 33 2.48 7.66 -2.51
N ASN A 34 2.61 8.82 -1.88
CA ASN A 34 1.61 9.88 -1.94
C ASN A 34 2.21 11.26 -1.63
N GLY A 35 1.44 12.31 -1.89
CA GLY A 35 1.72 13.69 -1.50
C GLY A 35 0.49 14.34 -0.82
N PRO A 36 0.63 15.56 -0.26
CA PRO A 36 -0.47 16.29 0.38
C PRO A 36 -1.60 16.71 -0.57
N ASP A 37 -1.31 16.85 -1.87
CA ASP A 37 -2.28 17.18 -2.91
C ASP A 37 -1.97 16.43 -4.23
N ILE A 38 -2.99 16.18 -5.05
CA ILE A 38 -2.88 15.47 -6.35
C ILE A 38 -1.94 16.16 -7.36
N LYS A 39 -1.70 17.46 -7.23
CA LYS A 39 -0.76 18.22 -8.06
C LYS A 39 0.61 18.38 -7.42
N THR A 40 0.83 17.80 -6.25
CA THR A 40 2.12 17.90 -5.57
C THR A 40 3.21 17.22 -6.38
N ALA A 41 4.36 17.89 -6.48
CA ALA A 41 5.53 17.38 -7.16
C ALA A 41 6.79 17.74 -6.37
N ASN A 42 7.83 16.93 -6.52
CA ASN A 42 9.15 17.23 -5.99
C ASN A 42 9.84 18.26 -6.90
N THR A 43 10.47 19.26 -6.29
CA THR A 43 11.30 20.27 -6.97
C THR A 43 12.71 20.28 -6.35
N PHE A 44 13.63 21.05 -6.91
CA PHE A 44 14.96 21.22 -6.31
C PHE A 44 14.89 21.86 -4.92
N ASP A 45 13.98 22.82 -4.73
CA ASP A 45 13.80 23.52 -3.45
C ASP A 45 12.99 22.69 -2.44
N ALA A 46 12.18 21.73 -2.92
CA ALA A 46 11.32 20.87 -2.10
C ALA A 46 11.31 19.42 -2.62
N PRO A 47 12.39 18.64 -2.40
CA PRO A 47 12.58 17.35 -3.05
C PRO A 47 11.79 16.19 -2.43
N GLU A 48 11.15 16.38 -1.27
CA GLU A 48 10.51 15.31 -0.48
C GLU A 48 8.99 15.50 -0.30
N GLN A 49 8.34 16.25 -1.20
CA GLN A 49 6.90 16.53 -1.15
C GLN A 49 6.02 15.32 -1.52
N VAL A 50 6.50 14.49 -2.45
CA VAL A 50 5.97 13.16 -2.78
C VAL A 50 7.04 12.15 -2.36
N THR A 51 6.72 11.34 -1.37
CA THR A 51 7.65 10.39 -0.77
C THR A 51 7.01 9.03 -0.52
N THR A 52 7.83 8.05 -0.18
CA THR A 52 7.35 6.74 0.23
C THR A 52 7.28 6.66 1.75
N ARG A 53 6.09 6.43 2.29
CA ARG A 53 5.90 6.07 3.70
C ARG A 53 5.84 4.56 3.85
N ARG A 54 6.53 4.03 4.86
CA ARG A 54 6.62 2.59 5.12
C ARG A 54 5.94 2.25 6.43
N SER A 55 5.10 1.23 6.40
CA SER A 55 4.51 0.60 7.58
C SER A 55 4.44 -0.92 7.39
N GLN A 56 3.77 -1.61 8.32
CA GLN A 56 3.52 -3.03 8.23
C GLN A 56 2.07 -3.32 8.58
N VAL A 57 1.52 -4.36 7.96
CA VAL A 57 0.21 -4.90 8.30
C VAL A 57 0.34 -6.41 8.57
N THR A 58 -0.33 -6.86 9.63
CA THR A 58 -0.41 -8.28 9.94
C THR A 58 -1.59 -8.86 9.17
N ALA A 59 -1.31 -9.88 8.36
CA ALA A 59 -2.35 -10.62 7.68
C ALA A 59 -2.92 -11.71 8.60
N GLU A 60 -4.21 -11.97 8.47
CA GLU A 60 -4.93 -12.98 9.24
C GLU A 60 -5.19 -14.21 8.36
N GLY A 61 -4.27 -15.17 8.45
CA GLY A 61 -4.32 -16.40 7.65
C GLY A 61 -4.24 -16.10 6.15
N ARG A 62 -5.41 -16.02 5.49
CA ARG A 62 -5.53 -15.85 4.03
C ARG A 62 -5.99 -14.47 3.60
N SER A 63 -6.37 -13.63 4.56
CA SER A 63 -6.90 -12.29 4.30
C SER A 63 -6.00 -11.23 4.90
N VAL A 64 -5.99 -10.06 4.28
CA VAL A 64 -5.41 -8.85 4.85
C VAL A 64 -6.27 -7.65 4.46
N ALA A 65 -6.62 -6.83 5.44
CA ALA A 65 -7.30 -5.57 5.22
C ALA A 65 -6.28 -4.44 5.09
N VAL A 66 -6.48 -3.57 4.11
CA VAL A 66 -5.60 -2.42 3.85
C VAL A 66 -6.46 -1.21 3.54
N GLU A 67 -6.12 -0.08 4.14
CA GLU A 67 -6.69 1.22 3.76
C GLU A 67 -5.76 1.88 2.74
N LEU A 68 -6.30 2.14 1.55
CA LEU A 68 -5.63 2.89 0.51
C LEU A 68 -5.94 4.37 0.67
N GLU A 69 -4.90 5.19 0.78
CA GLU A 69 -5.06 6.63 0.81
C GLU A 69 -5.65 7.17 -0.51
N PRO A 70 -6.32 8.33 -0.50
CA PRO A 70 -6.71 9.04 -1.70
C PRO A 70 -5.57 9.16 -2.71
N HIS A 71 -5.87 8.94 -3.99
CA HIS A 71 -4.96 9.13 -5.12
C HIS A 71 -3.55 8.54 -4.93
N SER A 72 -3.46 7.36 -4.31
CA SER A 72 -2.19 6.77 -3.89
C SER A 72 -1.79 5.55 -4.70
N VAL A 73 -0.49 5.25 -4.67
CA VAL A 73 0.07 3.95 -5.07
C VAL A 73 0.58 3.24 -3.82
N THR A 74 0.10 2.03 -3.58
CA THR A 74 0.51 1.20 -2.44
C THR A 74 1.13 -0.10 -2.93
N ALA A 75 2.33 -0.44 -2.44
CA ALA A 75 2.95 -1.74 -2.64
C ALA A 75 2.90 -2.56 -1.34
N LEU A 76 2.33 -3.77 -1.42
CA LEU A 76 2.33 -4.76 -0.35
C LEU A 76 3.35 -5.85 -0.68
N VAL A 77 4.34 -6.01 0.20
CA VAL A 77 5.46 -6.93 -0.03
C VAL A 77 5.57 -7.90 1.14
N GLY A 78 5.62 -9.20 0.83
CA GLY A 78 5.78 -10.22 1.85
C GLY A 78 5.84 -11.63 1.30
N LYS A 79 5.70 -12.60 2.21
CA LYS A 79 5.76 -14.02 1.88
C LYS A 79 4.38 -14.65 1.92
N VAL A 80 4.15 -15.59 1.03
CA VAL A 80 3.01 -16.50 1.05
C VAL A 80 3.53 -17.91 1.15
N SER A 81 2.87 -18.77 1.92
CA SER A 81 3.15 -20.19 2.00
C SER A 81 1.95 -20.97 1.50
N ARG A 82 2.18 -22.19 1.00
CA ARG A 82 1.10 -23.14 0.76
C ARG A 82 0.53 -23.67 2.09
#